data_AF-A0A8J2MVD4-F1
#
_entry.id   AF-A0A8J2MVD4-F1
#
_cell.length_a   1.000
_cell.length_b   1.000
_cell.length_c   1.000
_cell.angle_alpha   90.00
_cell.angle_beta   90.00
_cell.angle_gamma   90.00
#
_symmetry.space_group_name_H-M   'P 1'
#
loop_
_entity.id
_entity.type
_entity.pdbx_description
1 polymer ?
#
loop_
_entity_poly.entity_id
_entity_poly.type
_entity_poly.pdbx_seq_one_letter_code
_entity_poly.pdbx_strand_id
1 'polypeptide(L)'
;MIINVLIILVAQLVSVQGGIQMTFKYAEVPSYNKEYVTEPDMYIYDGDKVFLNYSVIKQFPPTTEEHYVILGASMGEYVVETGFDLQLPLCEFLDLGMGYFSDLLGFDQDNCPPKPGVYGNEAHVFAANDFTDNFPTNEYKSFLEFKNNSEVIMALCTFLDIQ
;
A
#
# COMPACT_ATOMS: atom_id res chain seq x y z
N MET A 1 -7.47 -55.02 -5.37
CA MET A 1 -8.24 -53.89 -5.96
C MET A 1 -8.69 -52.85 -4.93
N ILE A 2 -8.41 -53.01 -3.63
CA ILE A 2 -8.84 -52.08 -2.56
C ILE A 2 -7.75 -51.01 -2.26
N ILE A 3 -6.48 -51.29 -2.57
CA ILE A 3 -5.35 -50.39 -2.26
C ILE A 3 -5.34 -49.13 -3.15
N ASN A 4 -5.82 -49.21 -4.41
CA ASN A 4 -5.81 -48.08 -5.33
C ASN A 4 -6.87 -47.00 -5.02
N VAL A 5 -7.92 -47.32 -4.25
CA VAL A 5 -8.99 -46.36 -3.89
C VAL A 5 -8.55 -45.47 -2.73
N LEU A 6 -7.69 -45.97 -1.83
CA LEU A 6 -7.22 -45.20 -0.67
C LEU A 6 -6.24 -44.08 -1.06
N ILE A 7 -5.43 -44.30 -2.10
CA ILE A 7 -4.43 -43.32 -2.58
C ILE A 7 -5.11 -42.08 -3.19
N ILE A 8 -6.27 -42.27 -3.85
CA ILE A 8 -7.03 -41.17 -4.44
C ILE A 8 -7.73 -40.34 -3.34
N LEU A 9 -8.19 -40.95 -2.25
CA LEU A 9 -8.82 -40.22 -1.14
C LEU A 9 -7.83 -39.34 -0.37
N VAL A 10 -6.58 -39.79 -0.20
CA VAL A 10 -5.52 -38.99 0.44
C VAL A 10 -5.08 -37.83 -0.46
N ALA A 11 -5.08 -38.02 -1.78
CA ALA A 11 -4.78 -36.94 -2.74
C ALA A 11 -5.88 -35.86 -2.78
N GLN A 12 -7.13 -36.17 -2.43
CA GLN A 12 -8.23 -35.20 -2.35
C GLN A 12 -8.33 -34.48 -0.99
N LEU A 13 -7.61 -34.94 0.04
CA LEU A 13 -7.55 -34.29 1.35
C LEU A 13 -6.39 -33.29 1.49
N VAL A 14 -5.49 -33.24 0.50
CA VAL A 14 -4.46 -32.21 0.39
C VAL A 14 -4.93 -31.17 -0.63
N SER A 15 -6.16 -30.70 -0.49
CA SER A 15 -6.51 -29.35 -0.93
C SER A 15 -5.75 -28.39 -0.03
N VAL A 16 -4.51 -28.09 -0.39
CA VAL A 16 -3.79 -26.92 0.11
C VAL A 16 -4.70 -25.74 -0.19
N GLN A 17 -5.41 -25.25 0.84
CA GLN A 17 -5.90 -23.89 0.84
C GLN A 17 -4.66 -23.01 0.85
N GLY A 18 -4.09 -22.80 -0.33
CA GLY A 18 -3.08 -21.78 -0.55
C GLY A 18 -3.80 -20.46 -0.42
N GLY A 19 -3.88 -19.93 0.80
CA GLY A 19 -4.19 -18.52 0.96
C GLY A 19 -3.10 -17.74 0.26
N ILE A 20 -3.48 -16.73 -0.52
CA ILE A 20 -2.50 -15.83 -1.11
C ILE A 20 -1.73 -15.16 0.04
N GLN A 21 -0.40 -15.14 -0.06
CA GLN A 21 0.48 -14.54 0.94
C GLN A 21 1.00 -13.20 0.41
N MET A 22 0.71 -12.12 1.13
CA MET A 22 1.24 -10.79 0.81
C MET A 22 2.41 -10.45 1.74
N THR A 23 3.50 -9.91 1.20
CA THR A 23 4.69 -9.51 1.98
C THR A 23 5.27 -8.19 1.46
N PHE A 24 5.54 -7.25 2.35
CA PHE A 24 6.35 -6.07 2.04
C PHE A 24 7.82 -6.45 1.90
N LYS A 25 8.43 -6.11 0.76
CA LYS A 25 9.86 -6.31 0.50
C LYS A 25 10.69 -5.08 0.79
N TYR A 26 10.14 -3.91 0.45
CA TYR A 26 10.84 -2.64 0.57
C TYR A 26 9.86 -1.49 0.71
N ALA A 27 10.27 -0.45 1.43
CA ALA A 27 9.48 0.74 1.71
C ALA A 27 10.43 1.94 1.79
N GLU A 28 10.06 3.05 1.16
CA GLU A 28 10.86 4.27 1.17
C GLU A 28 10.02 5.53 0.94
N VAL A 29 10.62 6.67 1.26
CA VAL A 29 10.06 8.00 1.05
C VAL A 29 10.96 8.74 0.06
N PRO A 30 10.73 8.59 -1.27
CA PRO A 30 11.67 9.08 -2.27
C PRO A 30 11.76 10.61 -2.33
N SER A 31 10.72 11.33 -1.86
CA SER A 31 10.74 12.79 -1.80
C SER A 31 9.80 13.33 -0.73
N TYR A 32 10.20 14.44 -0.12
CA TYR A 32 9.36 15.19 0.81
C TYR A 32 9.75 16.67 0.80
N ASN A 33 8.79 17.53 1.13
CA ASN A 33 8.99 18.96 1.22
C ASN A 33 9.15 19.41 2.67
N LYS A 34 10.33 19.92 3.00
CA LYS A 34 10.72 20.39 4.34
C LYS A 34 9.92 21.59 4.84
N GLU A 35 9.17 22.27 3.97
CA GLU A 35 8.23 23.30 4.38
C GLU A 35 6.99 22.69 5.06
N TYR A 36 6.54 21.53 4.59
CA TYR A 36 5.29 20.92 5.01
C TYR A 36 5.49 19.78 6.00
N VAL A 37 6.55 18.98 5.85
CA VAL A 37 6.81 17.81 6.68
C VAL A 37 8.27 17.72 7.13
N THR A 38 8.50 17.16 8.32
CA THR A 38 9.84 16.72 8.73
C THR A 38 10.29 15.54 7.88
N GLU A 39 11.58 15.19 7.97
CA GLU A 39 12.08 13.95 7.37
C GLU A 39 11.26 12.75 7.85
N PRO A 40 10.54 12.06 6.94
CA PRO A 40 9.74 10.90 7.32
C PRO A 40 10.62 9.68 7.52
N ASP A 41 10.31 8.89 8.54
CA ASP A 41 10.94 7.60 8.83
C ASP A 41 9.97 6.49 8.45
N MET A 42 10.34 5.69 7.45
CA MET A 42 9.52 4.60 6.92
C MET A 42 10.32 3.31 6.92
N TYR A 43 9.77 2.25 7.52
CA TYR A 43 10.43 0.95 7.60
C TYR A 43 9.43 -0.21 7.65
N ILE A 44 9.92 -1.40 7.29
CA ILE A 44 9.16 -2.64 7.35
C ILE A 44 9.55 -3.42 8.60
N TYR A 45 8.55 -4.01 9.26
CA TYR A 45 8.75 -4.93 10.37
C TYR A 45 8.20 -6.30 9.98
N ASP A 46 9.01 -7.34 10.14
CA ASP A 46 8.67 -8.76 9.89
C ASP A 46 8.06 -9.09 8.50
N GLY A 47 8.12 -8.16 7.55
CA GLY A 47 7.61 -8.31 6.18
C GLY A 47 6.09 -8.18 6.05
N ASP A 48 5.35 -8.05 7.14
CA ASP A 48 3.89 -7.94 7.16
C ASP A 48 3.40 -6.56 7.58
N LYS A 49 4.28 -5.71 8.12
CA LYS A 49 3.94 -4.37 8.60
C LYS A 49 4.84 -3.32 7.99
N VAL A 50 4.24 -2.18 7.65
CA VAL A 50 4.96 -0.97 7.29
C VAL A 50 4.63 0.13 8.30
N PHE A 51 5.67 0.81 8.78
CA PHE A 51 5.57 1.94 9.70
C PHE A 51 5.94 3.20 8.95
N LEU A 52 5.23 4.28 9.25
CA LEU A 52 5.56 5.63 8.81
C LEU A 52 5.47 6.56 10.01
N ASN A 53 6.53 7.32 10.28
CA ASN A 53 6.55 8.35 11.30
C ASN A 53 7.03 9.66 10.68
N TYR A 54 6.29 10.74 10.90
CA TYR A 54 6.63 12.07 10.39
C TYR A 54 5.95 13.15 11.23
N SER A 55 6.22 14.41 10.92
CA SER A 55 5.49 15.53 11.52
C SER A 55 5.12 16.52 10.44
N VAL A 56 3.88 16.98 10.48
CA VAL A 56 3.40 18.08 9.65
C VAL A 56 3.83 19.38 10.33
N ILE A 57 4.61 20.19 9.62
CA ILE A 57 5.10 21.50 10.06
C ILE A 57 4.08 22.57 9.68
N LYS A 58 3.52 22.46 8.47
CA LYS A 58 2.55 23.39 7.89
C LYS A 58 1.39 22.60 7.33
N GLN A 59 0.16 23.06 7.62
CA GLN A 59 -1.05 22.42 7.10
C GLN A 59 -0.98 22.32 5.57
N PHE A 60 -1.36 21.15 5.05
CA PHE A 60 -1.36 20.93 3.61
C PHE A 60 -2.37 21.86 2.93
N PRO A 61 -2.07 22.40 1.74
CA PRO A 61 -3.00 23.23 0.99
C PRO A 61 -4.34 22.50 0.76
N PRO A 62 -5.50 23.18 0.83
CA PRO A 62 -6.80 22.54 0.55
C PRO A 62 -6.92 21.97 -0.87
N THR A 63 -6.08 22.45 -1.79
CA THR A 63 -5.96 21.99 -3.18
C THR A 63 -4.97 20.83 -3.35
N THR A 64 -4.57 20.18 -2.24
CA THR A 64 -3.66 19.02 -2.31
C THR A 64 -4.39 17.86 -2.97
N GLU A 65 -3.76 17.30 -3.98
CA GLU A 65 -4.19 16.11 -4.69
C GLU A 65 -3.34 14.93 -4.25
N GLU A 66 -3.96 13.77 -4.22
CA GLU A 66 -3.34 12.48 -4.03
C GLU A 66 -3.25 11.78 -5.38
N HIS A 67 -2.05 11.33 -5.71
CA HIS A 67 -1.77 10.52 -6.89
C HIS A 67 -1.29 9.15 -6.43
N TYR A 68 -2.11 8.14 -6.65
CA TYR A 68 -1.85 6.77 -6.25
C TYR A 68 -1.71 5.86 -7.46
N VAL A 69 -0.60 5.13 -7.51
CA VAL A 69 -0.28 4.21 -8.59
C VAL A 69 0.14 2.85 -8.02
N ILE A 70 -0.45 1.77 -8.53
CA ILE A 70 0.06 0.41 -8.34
C ILE A 70 0.54 -0.08 -9.69
N LEU A 71 1.76 -0.64 -9.75
CA LEU A 71 2.37 -1.22 -10.93
C LEU A 71 2.68 -2.69 -10.64
N GLY A 72 2.28 -3.61 -11.52
CA GLY A 72 2.74 -5.00 -11.41
C GLY A 72 4.01 -5.21 -12.22
N ALA A 73 4.83 -6.17 -11.79
CA ALA A 73 6.01 -6.55 -12.52
C ALA A 73 5.64 -7.34 -13.78
N SER A 74 6.25 -6.98 -14.91
CA SER A 74 6.19 -7.72 -16.16
C SER A 74 7.58 -7.70 -16.78
N MET A 75 8.13 -8.88 -17.08
CA MET A 75 9.48 -9.03 -17.65
C MET A 75 10.59 -8.34 -16.83
N GLY A 76 10.41 -8.21 -15.50
CA GLY A 76 11.36 -7.56 -14.60
C GLY A 76 11.21 -6.03 -14.50
N GLU A 77 10.22 -5.44 -15.18
CA GLU A 77 9.90 -4.02 -15.12
C GLU A 77 8.53 -3.79 -14.47
N TYR A 78 8.39 -2.72 -13.68
CA TYR A 78 7.11 -2.34 -13.09
C TYR A 78 6.31 -1.49 -14.09
N VAL A 79 5.21 -2.06 -14.61
CA VAL A 79 4.40 -1.45 -15.68
C VAL A 79 2.94 -1.27 -15.25
N VAL A 80 2.26 -0.28 -15.85
CA VAL A 80 0.87 0.09 -15.51
C VAL A 80 -0.15 -0.94 -16.01
N GLU A 81 0.17 -1.73 -17.05
CA GLU A 81 -0.80 -2.61 -17.73
C GLU A 81 -1.50 -3.63 -16.81
N THR A 82 -0.94 -3.91 -15.64
CA THR A 82 -1.48 -4.83 -14.62
C THR A 82 -1.91 -4.12 -13.33
N GLY A 83 -1.99 -2.79 -13.35
CA GLY A 83 -2.04 -1.93 -12.18
C GLY A 83 -3.19 -0.92 -12.15
N PHE A 84 -3.09 0.04 -11.24
CA PHE A 84 -4.10 1.06 -10.96
C PHE A 84 -3.46 2.44 -10.93
N ASP A 85 -4.14 3.47 -11.45
CA ASP A 85 -3.68 4.86 -11.43
C ASP A 85 -4.87 5.77 -11.11
N LEU A 86 -4.83 6.41 -9.94
CA LEU A 86 -5.84 7.36 -9.47
C LEU A 86 -5.22 8.69 -9.12
N GLN A 87 -5.91 9.75 -9.53
CA GLN A 87 -5.62 11.10 -9.09
C GLN A 87 -6.90 11.76 -8.60
N LEU A 88 -6.95 12.11 -7.32
CA LEU A 88 -8.12 12.71 -6.66
C LEU A 88 -7.67 13.76 -5.64
N PRO A 89 -8.54 14.70 -5.23
CA PRO A 89 -8.27 15.54 -4.07
C PRO A 89 -7.96 14.69 -2.84
N LEU A 90 -6.98 15.10 -2.02
CA LEU A 90 -6.51 14.34 -0.85
C LEU A 90 -7.66 13.89 0.06
N CYS A 91 -8.55 14.81 0.41
CA CYS A 91 -9.66 14.46 1.29
C CYS A 91 -10.72 13.63 0.56
N GLU A 92 -10.88 13.70 -0.76
CA GLU A 92 -11.80 12.78 -1.45
C GLU A 92 -11.22 11.36 -1.55
N PHE A 93 -9.89 11.23 -1.63
CA PHE A 93 -9.23 9.93 -1.68
C PHE A 93 -9.44 9.12 -0.39
N LEU A 94 -9.39 9.77 0.78
CA LEU A 94 -9.62 9.10 2.06
C LEU A 94 -11.02 8.46 2.18
N ASP A 95 -12.03 8.97 1.45
CA ASP A 95 -13.39 8.42 1.41
C ASP A 95 -13.47 7.10 0.65
N LEU A 96 -12.50 6.82 -0.22
CA LEU A 96 -12.45 5.56 -0.96
C LEU A 96 -12.08 4.37 -0.05
N GLY A 97 -11.60 4.64 1.17
CA GLY A 97 -11.19 3.57 2.10
C GLY A 97 -10.12 2.69 1.47
N MET A 98 -9.14 3.30 0.80
CA MET A 98 -8.03 2.64 0.10
C MET A 98 -7.03 2.03 1.10
N GLY A 99 -7.53 1.06 1.86
CA GLY A 99 -6.81 0.13 2.73
C GLY A 99 -5.66 0.72 3.54
N TYR A 100 -4.48 0.12 3.36
CA TYR A 100 -3.35 0.25 4.26
C TYR A 100 -2.66 1.62 4.19
N PHE A 101 -2.81 2.36 3.08
CA PHE A 101 -2.20 3.69 2.98
C PHE A 101 -2.93 4.72 3.82
N SER A 102 -4.27 4.71 3.83
CA SER A 102 -5.03 5.60 4.73
C SER A 102 -4.68 5.34 6.20
N ASP A 103 -4.49 4.07 6.58
CA ASP A 103 -4.04 3.72 7.93
C ASP A 103 -2.65 4.30 8.21
N LEU A 104 -1.71 4.12 7.28
CA LEU A 104 -0.30 4.54 7.40
C LEU A 104 -0.11 6.04 7.61
N LEU A 105 -0.98 6.87 7.02
CA LEU A 105 -0.86 8.33 7.07
C LEU A 105 -1.18 8.91 8.45
N GLY A 106 -1.98 8.21 9.26
CA GLY A 106 -2.35 8.63 10.61
C GLY A 106 -3.34 9.81 10.67
N PHE A 107 -4.05 10.08 9.56
CA PHE A 107 -5.11 11.09 9.47
C PHE A 107 -6.28 10.56 8.61
N ASP A 108 -7.47 11.11 8.82
CA ASP A 108 -8.75 10.69 8.27
C ASP A 108 -9.55 11.90 7.74
N GLN A 109 -10.81 11.69 7.36
CA GLN A 109 -11.71 12.76 6.90
C GLN A 109 -11.89 13.89 7.90
N ASP A 110 -11.98 13.57 9.19
CA ASP A 110 -12.32 14.53 10.24
C ASP A 110 -11.17 15.50 10.50
N ASN A 111 -9.95 15.13 10.09
CA ASN A 111 -8.74 15.93 10.25
C ASN A 111 -8.00 16.21 8.93
N CYS A 112 -8.65 16.05 7.78
CA CYS A 112 -8.12 16.42 6.46
C CYS A 112 -8.47 17.87 6.07
N PRO A 113 -7.53 18.67 5.52
CA PRO A 113 -6.10 18.39 5.40
C PRO A 113 -5.37 18.42 6.76
N PRO A 114 -4.31 17.61 6.94
CA PRO A 114 -3.67 17.41 8.24
C PRO A 114 -3.09 18.73 8.77
N LYS A 115 -3.41 19.03 10.03
CA LYS A 115 -2.90 20.20 10.75
C LYS A 115 -1.46 19.95 11.21
N PRO A 116 -0.70 20.98 11.62
CA PRO A 116 0.61 20.75 12.21
C PRO A 116 0.55 19.84 13.43
N GLY A 117 1.42 18.83 13.48
CA GLY A 117 1.37 17.77 14.48
C GLY A 117 2.30 16.60 14.14
N VAL A 118 2.40 15.66 15.08
CA VAL A 118 3.11 14.39 14.87
C VAL A 118 2.11 13.40 14.30
N TYR A 119 2.49 12.77 13.19
CA TYR A 119 1.70 11.77 12.49
C TYR A 119 2.52 10.51 12.34
N GLY A 120 1.85 9.39 12.36
CA GLY A 120 2.48 8.12 12.10
C GLY A 120 1.60 7.00 12.58
N ASN A 121 1.62 5.93 11.81
CA ASN A 121 0.86 4.75 12.11
C ASN A 121 1.58 3.52 11.54
N GLU A 122 1.07 2.37 11.93
CA GLU A 122 1.39 1.12 11.27
C GLU A 122 0.28 0.76 10.30
N ALA A 123 0.67 0.15 9.18
CA ALA A 123 -0.26 -0.48 8.28
C ALA A 123 0.16 -1.93 8.07
N HIS A 124 -0.84 -2.81 8.01
CA HIS A 124 -0.64 -4.25 7.90
C HIS A 124 -0.94 -4.69 6.47
N VAL A 125 -0.23 -5.72 5.98
CA VAL A 125 -0.70 -6.45 4.81
C VAL A 125 -2.05 -7.09 5.13
N PHE A 126 -3.05 -6.89 4.28
CA PHE A 126 -4.35 -7.54 4.45
C PHE A 126 -4.20 -9.06 4.32
N ALA A 127 -5.05 -9.80 5.02
CA ALA A 127 -5.27 -11.19 4.67
C ALA A 127 -5.88 -11.22 3.26
N ALA A 128 -5.25 -11.95 2.35
CA ALA A 128 -5.60 -12.02 0.94
C ALA A 128 -7.08 -12.22 0.60
N ASN A 129 -7.87 -12.79 1.51
CA ASN A 129 -9.28 -13.06 1.32
C ASN A 129 -10.08 -11.81 0.89
N ASP A 130 -9.59 -10.59 1.19
CA ASP A 130 -10.24 -9.33 0.82
C ASP A 130 -9.90 -8.83 -0.60
N PHE A 131 -8.87 -9.37 -1.26
CA PHE A 131 -8.35 -8.89 -2.56
C PHE A 131 -8.28 -9.97 -3.67
N THR A 132 -8.72 -11.20 -3.37
CA THR A 132 -8.34 -12.45 -4.05
C THR A 132 -8.65 -12.57 -5.54
N ASP A 133 -9.53 -11.73 -6.13
CA ASP A 133 -9.84 -11.82 -7.57
C ASP A 133 -9.18 -10.74 -8.44
N ASN A 134 -8.71 -9.63 -7.84
CA ASN A 134 -8.25 -8.46 -8.61
C ASN A 134 -6.73 -8.30 -8.66
N PHE A 135 -5.98 -8.99 -7.78
CA PHE A 135 -4.52 -8.91 -7.72
C PHE A 135 -3.90 -10.31 -7.86
N PRO A 136 -3.48 -10.72 -9.08
CA PRO A 136 -2.81 -12.00 -9.27
C PRO A 136 -1.46 -12.07 -8.55
N THR A 137 -0.97 -13.28 -8.30
CA THR A 137 0.39 -13.56 -7.83
C THR A 137 1.41 -12.80 -8.70
N ASN A 138 2.11 -11.83 -8.12
CA ASN A 138 3.11 -10.99 -8.79
C ASN A 138 3.89 -10.13 -7.77
N GLU A 139 4.97 -9.50 -8.24
CA GLU A 139 5.58 -8.36 -7.55
C GLU A 139 4.85 -7.08 -7.94
N TYR A 140 4.63 -6.21 -6.97
CA TYR A 140 3.96 -4.93 -7.15
C TYR A 140 4.78 -3.79 -6.56
N LYS A 141 4.77 -2.65 -7.24
CA LYS A 141 5.24 -1.37 -6.72
C LYS A 141 4.04 -0.46 -6.55
N SER A 142 3.76 -0.06 -5.32
CA SER A 142 2.78 0.99 -5.02
C SER A 142 3.50 2.29 -4.73
N PHE A 143 3.00 3.35 -5.34
CA PHE A 143 3.52 4.70 -5.25
C PHE A 143 2.38 5.64 -4.88
N LEU A 144 2.59 6.42 -3.83
CA LEU A 144 1.61 7.37 -3.33
C LEU A 144 2.26 8.75 -3.25
N GLU A 145 1.65 9.74 -3.88
CA GLU A 145 2.20 11.09 -3.93
C GLU A 145 1.17 12.17 -3.60
N PHE A 146 1.50 13.03 -2.65
CA PHE A 146 0.73 14.23 -2.33
C PHE A 146 1.30 15.41 -3.10
N LYS A 147 0.51 16.00 -3.99
CA LYS A 147 0.88 17.11 -4.86
C LYS A 147 0.03 18.34 -4.58
N ASN A 148 0.61 19.52 -4.69
CA ASN A 148 -0.14 20.78 -4.78
C ASN A 148 0.43 21.62 -5.92
N ASN A 149 -0.37 21.89 -6.97
CA ASN A 149 0.05 22.65 -8.15
C ASN A 149 1.38 22.16 -8.78
N SER A 150 1.57 20.83 -8.88
CA SER A 150 2.79 20.15 -9.37
C SER A 150 3.97 20.10 -8.39
N GLU A 151 3.87 20.70 -7.20
CA GLU A 151 4.86 20.56 -6.15
C GLU A 151 4.56 19.32 -5.30
N VAL A 152 5.55 18.43 -5.16
CA VAL A 152 5.44 17.25 -4.31
C VAL A 152 5.61 17.65 -2.85
N ILE A 153 4.58 17.40 -2.04
CA ILE A 153 4.62 17.58 -0.60
C ILE A 153 5.31 16.37 0.05
N MET A 154 4.90 15.16 -0.34
CA MET A 154 5.47 13.91 0.15
C MET A 154 5.12 12.78 -0.82
N ALA A 155 6.07 11.89 -1.06
CA ALA A 155 5.90 10.68 -1.86
C ALA A 155 6.31 9.48 -1.02
N LEU A 156 5.50 8.41 -1.05
CA LEU A 156 5.74 7.13 -0.40
C LEU A 156 5.81 6.06 -1.48
N CYS A 157 6.69 5.08 -1.30
CA CYS A 157 6.82 3.95 -2.20
C CYS A 157 6.94 2.66 -1.39
N THR A 158 6.18 1.64 -1.78
CA THR A 158 6.24 0.29 -1.20
C THR A 158 6.33 -0.75 -2.29
N PHE A 159 7.03 -1.83 -1.99
CA PHE A 159 7.20 -2.99 -2.85
C PHE A 159 6.58 -4.19 -2.15
N LEU A 160 5.64 -4.82 -2.83
CA LEU A 160 4.81 -5.91 -2.36
C LEU A 160 5.08 -7.16 -3.20
N ASP A 161 5.07 -8.31 -2.56
CA ASP A 161 5.13 -9.62 -3.20
C ASP A 161 3.86 -10.38 -2.81
N ILE A 162 3.09 -10.80 -3.82
CA ILE A 162 1.84 -11.53 -3.67
C ILE A 162 2.10 -12.94 -4.21
N GLN A 163 2.00 -13.97 -3.36
CA GLN A 163 2.26 -15.38 -3.69
C GLN A 163 1.01 -16.23 -3.59
#